data_AF-A3NX89-F1
#
_entry.id   AF-A3NX89-F1
#
_cell.length_a   1.000
_cell.length_b   1.000
_cell.length_c   1.000
_cell.angle_alpha   90.00
_cell.angle_beta   90.00
_cell.angle_gamma   90.00
#
_symmetry.space_group_name_H-M   'P 1'
#
loop_
_entity.id
_entity.type
_entity.pdbx_description
1 polymer ?
#
loop_
_entity_poly.entity_id
_entity_poly.type
_entity_poly.pdbx_seq_one_letter_code
_entity_poly.pdbx_strand_id
1 'polypeptide(L)'
;MLVTSNNRRPRAFRNPVKALEVIRELGLQSGRFSLEAWRPDEVEIERSSRPDRAAAMKQTHANAAAYDKWLREQVQASIDDPRPSIEHEDVMKKALARVEAMRKGKRAKT
;
A
#
# COMPACT_ATOMS: atom_id res chain seq x y z
N MET A 1 14.56 -22.91 1.74
CA MET A 1 14.32 -21.68 2.54
C MET A 1 12.81 -21.45 2.63
N LEU A 2 12.22 -21.40 3.83
CA LEU A 2 10.77 -21.20 3.98
C LEU A 2 10.40 -19.74 3.72
N VAL A 3 9.38 -19.52 2.89
CA VAL A 3 8.96 -18.15 2.54
C VAL A 3 8.21 -17.52 3.71
N THR A 4 8.54 -16.27 4.05
CA THR A 4 7.90 -15.53 5.14
C THR A 4 6.68 -14.75 4.66
N SER A 5 5.71 -14.56 5.56
CA SER A 5 4.58 -13.64 5.39
C SER A 5 5.01 -12.19 5.65
N ASN A 6 4.14 -11.23 5.33
CA ASN A 6 4.39 -9.80 5.57
C ASN A 6 4.66 -9.50 7.06
N ASN A 7 4.14 -10.33 7.96
CA ASN A 7 4.37 -10.25 9.40
C ASN A 7 5.60 -11.06 9.86
N ARG A 8 6.52 -11.39 8.94
CA ARG A 8 7.74 -12.18 9.17
C ARG A 8 7.51 -13.58 9.77
N ARG A 9 6.28 -14.08 9.78
CA ARG A 9 5.98 -15.46 10.19
C ARG A 9 6.28 -16.42 9.04
N PRO A 10 6.92 -17.59 9.27
CA PRO A 10 7.04 -18.63 8.25
C PRO A 10 5.66 -18.97 7.70
N ARG A 11 5.50 -19.02 6.36
CA ARG A 11 4.23 -19.47 5.78
C ARG A 11 4.10 -20.98 5.95
N ALA A 12 3.03 -21.39 6.61
CA ALA A 12 2.62 -22.79 6.65
C ALA A 12 2.23 -23.26 5.24
N PHE A 13 2.46 -24.55 4.98
CA PHE A 13 1.98 -25.18 3.76
C PHE A 13 0.46 -25.31 3.85
N ARG A 14 -0.25 -24.82 2.82
CA ARG A 14 -1.71 -24.94 2.73
C ARG A 14 -2.16 -26.39 2.51
N ASN A 15 -1.32 -27.21 1.88
CA ASN A 15 -1.56 -28.63 1.64
C ASN A 15 -0.48 -29.44 2.36
N PRO A 16 -0.84 -30.35 3.29
CA PRO A 16 0.13 -31.18 4.00
C PRO A 16 0.96 -32.07 3.07
N VAL A 17 0.41 -32.51 1.93
CA VAL A 17 1.15 -33.32 0.94
C VAL A 17 2.36 -32.56 0.40
N LYS A 18 2.22 -31.25 0.16
CA LYS A 18 3.34 -30.40 -0.28
C LYS A 18 4.43 -30.26 0.78
N ALA A 19 4.07 -30.26 2.06
CA ALA A 19 5.07 -30.28 3.14
C ALA A 19 5.85 -31.60 3.13
N LEU A 20 5.18 -32.74 2.92
CA LEU A 20 5.80 -34.06 2.86
C LEU A 20 6.71 -34.24 1.64
N GLU A 21 6.34 -33.69 0.48
CA GLU A 21 7.19 -33.64 -0.72
C GLU A 21 8.53 -32.95 -0.41
N VAL A 22 8.49 -31.77 0.23
CA VAL A 22 9.70 -31.03 0.63
C VAL A 22 10.53 -31.80 1.66
N ILE A 23 9.89 -32.46 2.63
CA ILE A 23 10.60 -33.30 3.62
C ILE A 23 11.36 -34.44 2.92
N ARG A 24 10.74 -35.07 1.91
CA ARG A 24 11.39 -36.12 1.10
C ARG A 24 12.56 -35.57 0.29
N GLU A 25 12.42 -34.39 -0.32
CA GLU A 25 13.52 -33.72 -1.05
C GLU A 25 14.69 -33.37 -0.13
N LEU A 26 14.43 -33.08 1.15
CA LEU A 26 15.45 -32.87 2.17
C LEU A 26 16.13 -34.18 2.65
N GLY A 27 15.72 -35.34 2.13
CA GLY A 27 16.30 -36.64 2.46
C GLY A 27 15.71 -37.30 3.72
N LEU A 28 14.66 -36.72 4.32
CA LEU A 28 13.98 -37.29 5.47
C LEU A 28 12.89 -38.25 5.00
N GLN A 29 13.09 -39.55 5.22
CA GLN A 29 12.18 -40.61 4.74
C GLN A 29 11.06 -40.93 5.73
N SER A 30 11.26 -40.66 7.02
CA SER A 30 10.30 -40.96 8.09
C SER A 30 10.42 -39.95 9.22
N GLY A 31 9.33 -39.69 9.94
CA GLY A 31 9.30 -38.80 11.10
C GLY A 31 7.98 -38.86 11.86
N ARG A 32 7.96 -38.30 13.08
CA ARG A 32 6.75 -38.15 13.89
C ARG A 32 6.33 -36.68 13.90
N PHE A 33 5.06 -36.41 13.65
CA PHE A 33 4.50 -35.06 13.59
C PHE A 33 3.29 -34.95 14.52
N SER A 34 3.09 -33.77 15.11
CA SER A 34 1.86 -33.45 15.84
C SER A 34 0.81 -32.87 14.89
N LEU A 35 -0.42 -33.36 14.99
CA LEU A 35 -1.58 -32.84 14.25
C LEU A 35 -2.41 -31.87 15.10
N GLU A 36 -1.98 -31.55 16.33
CA GLU A 36 -2.72 -30.72 17.27
C GLU A 36 -3.01 -29.31 16.75
N ALA A 37 -2.14 -28.76 15.91
CA ALA A 37 -2.31 -27.45 15.29
C ALA A 37 -2.94 -27.51 13.88
N TRP A 38 -3.24 -28.70 13.36
CA TRP A 38 -3.86 -28.85 12.04
C TRP A 38 -5.38 -28.73 12.15
N ARG A 39 -5.95 -27.72 11.49
CA ARG A 39 -7.39 -27.40 11.50
C ARG A 39 -7.89 -27.25 10.05
N PRO A 40 -8.11 -28.36 9.31
CA PRO A 40 -8.52 -28.29 7.92
C PRO A 40 -9.86 -27.56 7.72
N ASP A 41 -10.77 -27.66 8.69
CA ASP A 41 -12.11 -27.07 8.63
C ASP A 41 -12.09 -25.53 8.84
N GLU A 42 -11.07 -25.01 9.51
CA GLU A 42 -10.89 -23.57 9.76
C GLU A 42 -10.16 -22.86 8.59
N VAL A 43 -9.59 -23.60 7.64
CA VAL A 43 -8.83 -23.06 6.49
C VAL A 43 -9.70 -22.18 5.59
N GLU A 44 -11.01 -22.39 5.56
CA GLU A 44 -11.96 -21.55 4.82
C GLU A 44 -12.23 -20.22 5.53
N ILE A 45 -12.13 -20.20 6.86
CA ILE A 45 -12.33 -19.01 7.72
C ILE A 45 -11.06 -18.14 7.73
N GLU A 46 -9.87 -18.76 7.69
CA GLU A 46 -8.59 -18.04 7.52
C GLU A 46 -8.38 -17.46 6.11
N ARG A 47 -9.28 -17.76 5.16
CA ARG A 47 -9.40 -16.97 3.94
C ARG A 47 -9.99 -15.62 4.35
N SER A 48 -9.17 -14.76 4.97
CA SER A 48 -9.40 -13.33 4.96
C SER A 48 -9.71 -12.99 3.51
N SER A 49 -11.00 -12.73 3.28
CA SER A 49 -11.54 -12.40 1.97
C SER A 49 -10.74 -11.21 1.51
N ARG A 50 -9.77 -11.45 0.64
CA ARG A 50 -9.07 -10.34 0.00
C ARG A 50 -10.19 -9.55 -0.67
N PRO A 51 -10.35 -8.24 -0.38
CA PRO A 51 -11.23 -7.44 -1.21
C PRO A 51 -10.86 -7.76 -2.66
N ASP A 52 -11.87 -8.17 -3.43
CA ASP A 52 -11.68 -8.72 -4.77
C ASP A 52 -10.64 -7.86 -5.50
N ARG A 53 -9.55 -8.47 -5.94
CA ARG A 53 -8.47 -7.77 -6.64
C ARG A 53 -9.03 -6.92 -7.78
N ALA A 54 -10.12 -7.37 -8.41
CA ALA A 54 -10.83 -6.60 -9.42
C ALA A 54 -11.50 -5.34 -8.87
N ALA A 55 -12.13 -5.40 -7.70
CA ALA A 55 -12.70 -4.22 -7.02
C ALA A 55 -11.62 -3.21 -6.61
N ALA A 56 -10.50 -3.70 -6.05
CA ALA A 56 -9.36 -2.85 -5.71
C ALA A 56 -8.78 -2.16 -6.96
N MET A 57 -8.61 -2.90 -8.07
CA MET A 57 -8.10 -2.36 -9.32
C MET A 57 -9.07 -1.34 -9.95
N LYS A 58 -10.39 -1.63 -9.95
CA LYS A 58 -11.42 -0.68 -10.39
C LYS A 58 -11.38 0.61 -9.60
N GLN A 59 -11.26 0.53 -8.27
CA GLN A 59 -11.16 1.72 -7.41
C GLN A 59 -9.91 2.55 -7.75
N THR A 60 -8.76 1.91 -7.99
CA THR A 60 -7.54 2.63 -8.37
C THR A 60 -7.69 3.35 -9.71
N HIS A 61 -8.32 2.71 -10.70
CA HIS A 61 -8.55 3.34 -12.01
C HIS A 61 -9.58 4.48 -11.93
N ALA A 62 -10.65 4.31 -11.15
CA ALA A 62 -11.64 5.36 -10.94
C ALA A 62 -11.03 6.60 -10.27
N ASN A 63 -10.19 6.41 -9.25
CA ASN A 63 -9.48 7.49 -8.58
C ASN A 63 -8.50 8.21 -9.52
N ALA A 64 -7.80 7.47 -10.38
CA ALA A 64 -6.88 8.03 -11.36
C ALA A 64 -7.64 8.90 -12.39
N ALA A 65 -8.76 8.42 -12.93
CA ALA A 65 -9.56 9.18 -13.88
C ALA A 65 -10.13 10.48 -13.27
N ALA A 66 -10.56 10.43 -12.01
CA ALA A 66 -11.02 11.63 -11.29
C ALA A 66 -9.88 12.63 -11.08
N TYR A 67 -8.68 12.14 -10.73
CA TYR A 67 -7.49 12.97 -10.57
C TYR A 67 -7.06 13.61 -11.89
N ASP A 68 -7.04 12.86 -12.99
CA ASP A 68 -6.67 13.36 -14.30
C ASP A 68 -7.62 14.46 -14.79
N LYS A 69 -8.93 14.29 -14.55
CA LYS A 69 -9.92 15.32 -14.88
C LYS A 69 -9.66 16.61 -14.09
N TRP A 70 -9.52 16.48 -12.77
CA TRP A 70 -9.23 17.62 -11.91
C TRP A 70 -7.92 18.31 -12.31
N LEU A 71 -6.86 17.54 -12.59
CA LEU A 71 -5.57 18.08 -13.00
C LEU A 71 -5.68 18.87 -14.31
N ARG A 72 -6.39 18.35 -15.31
CA ARG A 72 -6.60 19.05 -16.59
C ARG A 72 -7.37 20.36 -16.38
N GLU A 73 -8.40 20.36 -15.55
CA GLU A 73 -9.17 21.57 -15.21
C GLU A 73 -8.28 22.62 -14.52
N GLN A 74 -7.46 22.21 -13.55
CA GLN A 74 -6.53 23.12 -12.86
C GLN A 74 -5.44 23.67 -13.79
N VAL A 75 -4.89 22.82 -14.68
CA VAL A 75 -3.91 23.25 -15.68
C VAL A 75 -4.52 24.25 -16.65
N GLN A 76 -5.72 23.98 -17.16
CA GLN A 76 -6.39 24.89 -18.09
C GLN A 76 -6.68 26.24 -17.42
N ALA A 77 -7.19 26.23 -16.18
CA ALA A 77 -7.41 27.46 -15.42
C ALA A 77 -6.12 28.26 -15.16
N SER A 78 -4.96 27.59 -15.06
CA SER A 78 -3.66 28.25 -14.92
C SER A 78 -3.15 28.85 -16.23
N ILE A 79 -3.44 28.19 -17.36
CA ILE A 79 -3.11 28.69 -18.71
C ILE A 79 -3.99 29.90 -19.05
N ASP A 80 -5.26 29.87 -18.67
CA ASP A 80 -6.22 30.94 -18.92
C ASP A 80 -6.04 32.15 -17.97
N ASP A 81 -5.16 32.08 -16.96
CA ASP A 81 -4.88 33.21 -16.07
C ASP A 81 -4.13 34.31 -16.84
N PRO A 82 -4.68 35.53 -16.98
CA PRO A 82 -4.06 36.61 -17.74
C PRO A 82 -2.87 37.25 -17.02
N ARG A 83 -2.56 36.86 -15.79
CA ARG A 83 -1.44 37.43 -15.02
C ARG A 83 -0.10 37.03 -15.64
N PRO A 84 0.88 37.94 -15.65
CA PRO A 84 2.22 37.61 -16.11
C PRO A 84 2.86 36.60 -15.16
N SER A 85 3.73 35.75 -15.71
CA SER A 85 4.61 34.91 -14.90
C SER A 85 5.48 35.78 -14.00
N ILE A 86 5.69 35.32 -12.77
CA ILE A 86 6.57 35.97 -11.80
C ILE A 86 7.91 35.25 -11.75
N GLU A 87 8.99 35.98 -11.51
CA GLU A 87 10.33 35.43 -11.39
C GLU A 87 10.46 34.48 -10.20
N HIS A 88 11.32 33.47 -10.33
CA HIS A 88 11.49 32.43 -9.32
C HIS A 88 11.85 33.00 -7.94
N GLU A 89 12.76 33.98 -7.87
CA GLU A 89 13.18 34.64 -6.63
C GLU A 89 12.00 35.29 -5.90
N ASP A 90 11.11 35.96 -6.64
CA ASP A 90 9.93 36.62 -6.07
C ASP A 90 8.90 35.61 -5.57
N VAL A 91 8.73 34.48 -6.27
CA VAL A 91 7.90 33.34 -5.80
C VAL A 91 8.44 32.82 -4.48
N MET A 92 9.74 32.54 -4.41
CA MET A 92 10.38 31.97 -3.23
C MET A 92 10.30 32.91 -2.03
N LYS A 93 10.53 34.21 -2.23
CA LYS A 93 10.37 35.23 -1.20
C LYS A 93 8.94 35.26 -0.63
N LYS A 94 7.92 35.22 -1.50
CA LYS A 94 6.50 35.18 -1.09
C LYS A 94 6.17 33.88 -0.35
N ALA A 95 6.67 32.74 -0.83
CA ALA A 95 6.45 31.43 -0.21
C ALA A 95 7.06 31.35 1.19
N LEU A 96 8.32 31.77 1.35
CA LEU A 96 9.03 31.80 2.64
C LEU A 96 8.31 32.72 3.64
N ALA A 97 7.88 33.91 3.22
CA ALA A 97 7.11 34.81 4.07
C ALA A 97 5.80 34.16 4.56
N ARG A 98 5.10 33.40 3.69
CA ARG A 98 3.88 32.68 4.06
C ARG A 98 4.15 31.55 5.05
N VAL A 99 5.21 30.78 4.86
CA VAL A 99 5.63 29.71 5.79
C VAL A 99 5.94 30.30 7.17
N GLU A 100 6.69 31.39 7.22
CA GLU A 100 7.04 32.09 8.46
C GLU A 100 5.82 32.64 9.20
N ALA A 101 4.85 33.22 8.48
CA ALA A 101 3.59 33.68 9.07
C ALA A 101 2.79 32.52 9.68
N MET A 102 2.68 31.39 8.97
CA MET A 102 2.01 30.18 9.50
C MET A 102 2.73 29.61 10.72
N ARG A 103 4.07 29.64 10.74
CA ARG A 103 4.89 29.20 11.87
C ARG A 103 4.66 30.06 13.11
N LYS A 104 4.65 31.38 12.96
CA LYS A 104 4.37 32.33 14.05
C LYS A 104 2.93 32.18 14.57
N GLY A 105 1.95 32.01 13.68
CA GLY A 105 0.55 31.77 14.06
C GLY A 105 0.35 30.46 14.85
N LYS A 106 1.04 29.38 14.47
CA LYS A 106 1.04 28.13 15.25
C LYS A 106 1.67 28.30 16.63
N ARG A 107 2.78 29.05 16.73
CA ARG A 107 3.46 29.33 17.99
C ARG A 107 2.68 30.24 18.94
N ALA A 108 1.86 31.15 18.41
CA ALA A 108 0.98 32.00 19.23
C ALA A 108 -0.27 31.27 19.74
N LYS A 109 -0.56 30.06 19.23
CA LYS A 109 -1.71 29.23 19.60
C LYS A 109 -1.36 28.12 20.60
N THR A 110 -0.07 27.90 20.85
CA THR A 110 0.46 27.03 21.91
C THR A 110 0.73 27.87 23.14
#